data_AF-A0A2M7P930-F1
#
_entry.id   AF-A0A2M7P930-F1
#
_cell.length_a   1.000
_cell.length_b   1.000
_cell.length_c   1.000
_cell.angle_alpha   90.00
_cell.angle_beta   90.00
_cell.angle_gamma   90.00
#
_symmetry.space_group_name_H-M   'P 1'
#
loop_
_entity.id
_entity.type
_entity.pdbx_description
1 polymer ?
#
loop_
_entity_poly.entity_id
_entity_poly.type
_entity_poly.pdbx_seq_one_letter_code
_entity_poly.pdbx_strand_id
1 'polypeptide(L)'
;MRSYRTAILFLAVIFTVVTAGCSGTMSPVSKAKATLEVVPAEIFLSPALIKSPVSFKGAGFQPNEMVSVEMVVPKGLEIKGVGKDEDAVGLAFGTADKDGNFSAAMQPTATLNWFFQVGWTPLLRPDFKQAKPLPPGIYQINATGMDSGIAGSSNLKIVPPPKQPQK
;
A
#
# COMPACT_ATOMS: atom_id res chain seq x y z
N MET A 1 48.10 -35.19 45.43
CA MET A 1 47.71 -33.79 45.07
C MET A 1 48.88 -33.07 44.40
N ARG A 2 49.05 -33.15 43.07
CA ARG A 2 49.96 -32.25 42.30
C ARG A 2 49.84 -32.34 40.77
N SER A 3 49.07 -33.30 40.22
CA SER A 3 49.02 -33.58 38.78
C SER A 3 47.77 -33.07 38.03
N TYR A 4 46.77 -32.52 38.72
CA TYR A 4 45.51 -32.06 38.08
C TYR A 4 45.38 -30.53 37.94
N ARG A 5 46.33 -29.76 38.47
CA ARG A 5 46.28 -28.27 38.43
C ARG A 5 46.87 -27.67 37.15
N THR A 6 47.72 -28.40 36.45
CA THR A 6 48.38 -27.93 35.21
C THR A 6 47.56 -28.21 33.94
N ALA A 7 46.64 -29.17 33.97
CA ALA A 7 45.80 -29.52 32.81
C ALA A 7 44.62 -28.54 32.61
N ILE A 8 44.17 -27.87 33.67
CA ILE A 8 43.02 -26.93 33.61
C ILE A 8 43.43 -25.57 33.03
N LEU A 9 44.71 -25.20 33.13
CA LEU A 9 45.22 -23.92 32.61
C LEU A 9 45.54 -23.95 31.11
N PHE A 10 45.78 -25.13 30.51
CA PHE A 10 46.02 -25.25 29.07
C PHE A 10 44.74 -25.33 28.22
N LEU A 11 43.62 -25.77 28.80
CA LEU A 11 42.34 -25.83 28.09
C LEU A 11 41.64 -24.46 27.98
N ALA A 12 41.99 -23.51 28.86
CA ALA A 12 41.41 -22.16 28.87
C ALA A 12 42.04 -21.19 27.86
N VAL A 13 43.21 -21.53 27.27
CA VAL A 13 43.94 -20.65 26.34
C VAL A 13 43.62 -20.94 24.87
N ILE A 14 42.99 -22.08 24.57
CA ILE A 14 42.65 -22.48 23.20
C ILE A 14 41.23 -22.00 22.78
N PHE A 15 40.41 -21.55 23.73
CA PHE A 15 39.05 -21.06 23.43
C PHE A 15 38.96 -19.58 23.02
N THR A 16 40.07 -18.84 23.01
CA THR A 16 40.10 -17.38 22.76
C THR A 16 40.53 -16.98 21.35
N VAL A 17 40.72 -17.91 20.42
CA VAL A 17 41.20 -17.59 19.05
C VAL A 17 40.34 -18.23 17.95
N VAL A 18 39.02 -18.00 17.98
CA VAL A 18 38.14 -18.20 16.80
C VAL A 18 37.01 -17.15 16.77
N THR A 19 37.36 -15.86 16.84
CA THR A 19 36.43 -14.76 16.49
C THR A 19 37.15 -13.75 15.61
N ALA A 20 37.62 -14.20 14.45
CA ALA A 20 38.14 -13.35 13.39
C ALA A 20 37.64 -13.91 12.05
N GLY A 21 36.34 -13.73 11.80
CA GLY A 21 35.68 -14.17 10.58
C GLY A 21 34.62 -13.16 10.18
N CYS A 22 35.05 -12.14 9.44
CA CYS A 22 34.25 -11.23 8.63
C CYS A 22 32.97 -10.68 9.28
N SER A 23 33.12 -9.67 10.13
CA SER A 23 32.13 -8.59 10.20
C SER A 23 32.14 -7.87 8.86
N GLY A 24 31.52 -8.49 7.84
CA GLY A 24 31.07 -7.78 6.67
C GLY A 24 30.14 -6.70 7.19
N THR A 25 30.64 -5.48 7.29
CA THR A 25 29.84 -4.28 7.36
C THR A 25 28.96 -4.31 6.11
N MET A 26 27.81 -4.96 6.20
CA MET A 26 26.65 -4.59 5.41
C MET A 26 26.40 -3.13 5.80
N SER A 27 26.99 -2.22 5.04
CA SER A 27 26.44 -0.88 4.92
C SER A 27 24.94 -1.07 4.78
N PRO A 28 24.10 -0.45 5.62
CA PRO A 28 22.67 -0.46 5.35
C PRO A 28 22.55 0.13 3.95
N VAL A 29 22.25 -0.73 2.97
CA VAL A 29 21.73 -0.25 1.70
C VAL A 29 20.53 0.55 2.16
N SER A 30 20.66 1.88 2.10
CA SER A 30 19.55 2.79 2.28
C SER A 30 18.54 2.32 1.25
N LYS A 31 17.58 1.47 1.68
CA LYS A 31 16.51 0.99 0.80
C LYS A 31 15.85 2.27 0.33
N ALA A 32 15.99 2.56 -0.95
CA ALA A 32 15.32 3.71 -1.55
C ALA A 32 13.87 3.68 -1.07
N LYS A 33 13.40 4.80 -0.51
CA LYS A 33 12.05 4.88 0.05
C LYS A 33 11.06 4.50 -1.06
N ALA A 34 10.17 3.56 -0.79
CA ALA A 34 9.19 3.15 -1.79
C ALA A 34 8.33 4.35 -2.22
N THR A 35 7.98 4.36 -3.49
CA THR A 35 7.24 5.45 -4.13
C THR A 35 5.88 4.98 -4.60
N LEU A 36 4.95 5.94 -4.66
CA LEU A 36 3.62 5.73 -5.21
C LEU A 36 3.22 6.94 -6.06
N GLU A 37 2.78 6.66 -7.28
CA GLU A 37 2.16 7.60 -8.21
C GLU A 37 0.70 7.19 -8.42
N VAL A 38 -0.20 8.19 -8.39
CA VAL A 38 -1.63 8.02 -8.69
C VAL A 38 -1.90 8.68 -10.05
N VAL A 39 -2.50 7.93 -10.98
CA VAL A 39 -2.71 8.36 -12.36
C VAL A 39 -4.19 8.18 -12.74
N PRO A 40 -4.92 9.26 -13.07
CA PRO A 40 -4.53 10.66 -12.89
C PRO A 40 -4.51 11.08 -11.41
N ALA A 41 -3.69 12.06 -11.05
CA ALA A 41 -3.58 12.57 -9.69
C ALA A 41 -4.79 13.45 -9.28
N GLU A 42 -5.53 13.97 -10.25
CA GLU A 42 -6.76 14.75 -10.04
C GLU A 42 -7.90 14.18 -10.90
N ILE A 43 -9.07 13.99 -10.31
CA ILE A 43 -10.29 13.51 -10.96
C ILE A 43 -11.51 14.31 -10.52
N PHE A 44 -12.56 14.30 -11.32
CA PHE A 44 -13.93 14.44 -10.81
C PHE A 44 -14.63 13.09 -10.93
N LEU A 45 -15.55 12.80 -10.02
CA LEU A 45 -16.29 11.55 -10.04
C LEU A 45 -17.29 11.53 -11.20
N SER A 46 -17.08 10.61 -12.15
CA SER A 46 -18.00 10.37 -13.26
C SER A 46 -17.99 8.89 -13.69
N PRO A 47 -19.06 8.40 -14.36
CA PRO A 47 -19.12 7.03 -14.87
C PRO A 47 -17.96 6.65 -15.81
N ALA A 48 -17.26 7.64 -16.39
CA ALA A 48 -16.08 7.41 -17.22
C ALA A 48 -14.96 6.68 -16.47
N LEU A 49 -14.89 6.82 -15.14
CA LEU A 49 -13.90 6.15 -14.29
C LEU A 49 -14.01 4.62 -14.30
N ILE A 50 -15.13 4.05 -14.79
CA ILE A 50 -15.25 2.60 -14.97
C ILE A 50 -14.45 2.13 -16.19
N LYS A 51 -14.35 2.96 -17.23
CA LYS A 51 -13.61 2.65 -18.46
C LYS A 51 -12.16 3.15 -18.40
N SER A 52 -11.95 4.25 -17.68
CA SER A 52 -10.65 4.90 -17.48
C SER A 52 -10.38 5.01 -15.97
N PRO A 53 -10.04 3.89 -15.31
CA PRO A 53 -9.89 3.85 -13.85
C PRO A 53 -8.67 4.64 -13.38
N VAL A 54 -8.73 5.07 -12.12
CA VAL A 54 -7.54 5.50 -11.40
C VAL A 54 -6.57 4.32 -11.30
N SER A 55 -5.34 4.57 -11.70
CA SER A 55 -4.25 3.61 -11.71
C SER A 55 -3.12 4.05 -10.79
N PHE A 56 -2.32 3.09 -10.36
CA PHE A 56 -1.27 3.24 -9.37
C PHE A 56 0.00 2.62 -9.90
N LYS A 57 1.10 3.35 -9.76
CA LYS A 57 2.45 2.85 -10.07
C LYS A 57 3.33 3.06 -8.87
N GLY A 58 4.17 2.10 -8.55
CA GLY A 58 5.14 2.26 -7.47
C GLY A 58 6.42 1.50 -7.73
N ALA A 59 7.45 1.89 -6.98
CA ALA A 59 8.79 1.32 -7.06
C ALA A 59 9.40 1.20 -5.66
N GLY A 60 10.40 0.33 -5.51
CA GLY A 60 11.11 0.13 -4.25
C GLY A 60 10.48 -0.90 -3.30
N PHE A 61 9.59 -1.74 -3.81
CA PHE A 61 9.00 -2.87 -3.08
C PHE A 61 9.90 -4.12 -3.18
N GLN A 62 9.66 -5.12 -2.33
CA GLN A 62 10.32 -6.41 -2.47
C GLN A 62 9.89 -7.10 -3.77
N PRO A 63 10.85 -7.68 -4.52
CA PRO A 63 10.51 -8.43 -5.72
C PRO A 63 9.52 -9.55 -5.47
N ASN A 64 8.51 -9.66 -6.34
CA ASN A 64 7.44 -10.68 -6.31
C ASN A 64 6.49 -10.61 -5.10
N GLU A 65 6.57 -9.59 -4.24
CA GLU A 65 5.59 -9.43 -3.16
C GLU A 65 4.26 -8.89 -3.68
N MET A 66 3.17 -9.21 -2.98
CA MET A 66 1.89 -8.54 -3.21
C MET A 66 1.91 -7.15 -2.58
N VAL A 67 1.42 -6.15 -3.31
CA VAL A 67 1.27 -4.77 -2.85
C VAL A 67 -0.22 -4.43 -2.79
N SER A 68 -0.71 -4.09 -1.59
CA SER A 68 -2.06 -3.54 -1.37
C SER A 68 -2.04 -2.04 -1.61
N VAL A 69 -3.03 -1.50 -2.32
CA VAL A 69 -3.23 -0.06 -2.49
C VAL A 69 -4.52 0.36 -1.81
N GLU A 70 -4.42 1.29 -0.88
CA GLU A 70 -5.47 1.63 0.07
C GLU A 70 -5.68 3.14 0.13
N MET A 71 -6.93 3.56 0.30
CA MET A 71 -7.28 4.95 0.61
C MET A 71 -7.49 5.08 2.11
N VAL A 72 -6.76 5.99 2.75
CA VAL A 72 -7.00 6.35 4.15
C VAL A 72 -8.36 7.03 4.26
N VAL A 73 -9.19 6.57 5.18
CA VAL A 73 -10.51 7.17 5.44
C VAL A 73 -10.30 8.48 6.21
N PRO A 74 -10.67 9.65 5.64
CA PRO A 74 -10.56 10.91 6.36
C PRO A 74 -11.42 10.90 7.63
N LYS A 75 -10.89 11.48 8.72
CA LYS A 75 -11.62 11.56 10.00
C LYS A 75 -13.00 12.21 9.81
N GLY A 76 -14.03 11.53 10.32
CA GLY A 76 -15.42 12.00 10.25
C GLY A 76 -16.11 11.77 8.90
N LEU A 77 -15.44 11.18 7.91
CA LEU A 77 -16.08 10.74 6.67
C LEU A 77 -16.68 9.35 6.88
N GLU A 78 -18.01 9.25 6.74
CA GLU A 78 -18.69 7.96 6.70
C GLU A 78 -18.65 7.39 5.28
N ILE A 79 -18.08 6.19 5.14
CA ILE A 79 -18.10 5.40 3.90
C ILE A 79 -19.04 4.20 4.10
N LYS A 80 -19.93 3.99 3.14
CA LYS A 80 -20.88 2.88 3.18
C LYS A 80 -20.17 1.53 3.29
N GLY A 81 -20.55 0.73 4.29
CA GLY A 81 -20.02 -0.61 4.51
C GLY A 81 -18.66 -0.66 5.20
N VAL A 82 -18.11 0.49 5.60
CA VAL A 82 -16.84 0.62 6.32
C VAL A 82 -17.15 0.85 7.80
N GLY A 83 -16.47 0.11 8.67
CA GLY A 83 -16.61 0.25 10.12
C GLY A 83 -16.16 1.64 10.61
N LYS A 84 -16.68 2.11 11.76
CA LYS A 84 -16.25 3.39 12.34
C LYS A 84 -14.80 3.40 12.79
N ASP A 85 -14.24 2.22 13.07
CA ASP A 85 -12.86 2.01 13.50
C ASP A 85 -11.95 1.56 12.34
N GLU A 86 -12.46 1.53 11.10
CA GLU A 86 -11.65 1.20 9.93
C GLU A 86 -10.98 2.44 9.37
N ASP A 87 -9.64 2.41 9.30
CA ASP A 87 -8.82 3.55 8.92
C ASP A 87 -8.54 3.64 7.41
N ALA A 88 -8.84 2.60 6.65
CA ALA A 88 -8.58 2.54 5.20
C ALA A 88 -9.51 1.59 4.44
N VAL A 89 -9.65 1.82 3.13
CA VAL A 89 -10.33 0.92 2.19
C VAL A 89 -9.42 0.51 1.04
N GLY A 90 -9.44 -0.78 0.68
CA GLY A 90 -8.65 -1.32 -0.43
C GLY A 90 -9.18 -0.87 -1.79
N LEU A 91 -8.35 -0.15 -2.55
CA LEU A 91 -8.67 0.35 -3.89
C LEU A 91 -8.23 -0.61 -5.00
N ALA A 92 -7.05 -1.20 -4.86
CA ALA A 92 -6.44 -2.11 -5.82
C ALA A 92 -5.37 -2.97 -5.13
N PHE A 93 -4.90 -4.00 -5.83
CA PHE A 93 -3.70 -4.73 -5.47
C PHE A 93 -2.93 -5.13 -6.73
N GLY A 94 -1.64 -5.39 -6.59
CA GLY A 94 -0.78 -5.89 -7.66
C GLY A 94 0.39 -6.68 -7.10
N THR A 95 1.16 -7.31 -7.96
CA THR A 95 2.41 -7.98 -7.57
C THR A 95 3.59 -7.14 -8.07
N ALA A 96 4.55 -6.88 -7.20
CA ALA A 96 5.80 -6.23 -7.59
C ALA A 96 6.61 -7.16 -8.50
N ASP A 97 7.20 -6.63 -9.56
CA ASP A 97 8.05 -7.36 -10.48
C ASP A 97 9.42 -7.68 -9.86
N LYS A 98 10.31 -8.30 -10.65
CA LYS A 98 11.67 -8.66 -10.21
C LYS A 98 12.53 -7.46 -9.77
N ASP A 99 12.17 -6.26 -10.21
CA ASP A 99 12.89 -5.01 -9.92
C ASP A 99 12.20 -4.22 -8.78
N GLY A 100 11.13 -4.75 -8.19
CA GLY A 100 10.40 -4.12 -7.11
C GLY A 100 9.42 -3.03 -7.57
N ASN A 101 9.03 -3.03 -8.85
CA ASN A 101 8.02 -2.12 -9.40
C ASN A 101 6.66 -2.78 -9.49
N PHE A 102 5.58 -2.04 -9.30
CA PHE A 102 4.23 -2.56 -9.52
C PHE A 102 3.37 -1.56 -10.29
N SER A 103 2.34 -2.10 -10.95
CA SER A 103 1.27 -1.32 -11.57
C SER A 103 -0.07 -1.99 -11.27
N ALA A 104 -1.04 -1.22 -10.81
CA ALA A 104 -2.38 -1.69 -10.50
C ALA A 104 -3.42 -0.65 -10.91
N ALA A 105 -4.65 -1.08 -11.19
CA ALA A 105 -5.76 -0.18 -11.48
C ALA A 105 -6.98 -0.55 -10.64
N MET A 106 -7.76 0.46 -10.26
CA MET A 106 -9.02 0.23 -9.58
C MET A 106 -9.95 -0.62 -10.46
N GLN A 107 -10.50 -1.66 -9.86
CA GLN A 107 -11.53 -2.48 -10.52
C GLN A 107 -12.88 -1.75 -10.48
N PRO A 108 -13.78 -2.02 -11.45
CA PRO A 108 -15.10 -1.38 -11.50
C PRO A 108 -15.87 -1.44 -10.18
N THR A 109 -15.82 -2.59 -9.49
CA THR A 109 -16.49 -2.79 -8.20
C THR A 109 -15.90 -1.90 -7.11
N ALA A 110 -14.58 -1.74 -7.04
CA ALA A 110 -13.93 -0.85 -6.07
C ALA A 110 -14.31 0.61 -6.34
N THR A 111 -14.35 1.03 -7.61
CA THR A 111 -14.80 2.36 -8.00
C THR A 111 -16.27 2.60 -7.59
N LEU A 112 -17.15 1.63 -7.82
CA LEU A 112 -18.56 1.71 -7.46
C LEU A 112 -18.79 1.74 -5.94
N ASN A 113 -18.03 0.96 -5.19
CA ASN A 113 -18.18 0.85 -3.74
C ASN A 113 -17.55 2.05 -3.02
N TRP A 114 -16.33 2.42 -3.38
CA TRP A 114 -15.56 3.37 -2.59
C TRP A 114 -15.72 4.79 -3.08
N PHE A 115 -15.77 5.02 -4.40
CA PHE A 115 -15.93 6.38 -4.93
C PHE A 115 -17.39 6.79 -5.06
N PHE A 116 -18.26 5.91 -5.58
CA PHE A 116 -19.67 6.24 -5.78
C PHE A 116 -20.58 5.79 -4.62
N GLN A 117 -20.15 4.82 -3.82
CA GLN A 117 -20.91 4.24 -2.71
C GLN A 117 -22.33 3.82 -3.11
N VAL A 118 -22.44 3.10 -4.23
CA VAL A 118 -23.73 2.67 -4.79
C VAL A 118 -24.49 1.71 -3.86
N GLY A 119 -25.80 1.59 -4.07
CA GLY A 119 -26.55 0.43 -3.62
C GLY A 119 -26.24 -0.80 -4.48
N TRP A 120 -26.49 -1.99 -3.94
CA TRP A 120 -26.50 -3.22 -4.72
C TRP A 120 -27.87 -3.87 -4.61
N THR A 121 -28.49 -4.14 -5.76
CA THR A 121 -29.74 -4.91 -5.81
C THR A 121 -29.49 -6.39 -5.50
N PRO A 122 -30.52 -7.18 -5.15
CA PRO A 122 -30.37 -8.64 -4.99
C PRO A 122 -29.83 -9.36 -6.23
N LEU A 123 -29.96 -8.74 -7.41
CA LEU A 123 -29.42 -9.25 -8.68
C LEU A 123 -28.00 -8.75 -8.98
N LEU A 124 -27.28 -8.22 -7.98
CA LEU A 124 -25.91 -7.71 -8.08
C LEU A 124 -25.73 -6.62 -9.15
N ARG A 125 -26.78 -5.80 -9.36
CA ARG A 125 -26.69 -4.59 -10.19
C ARG A 125 -26.50 -3.34 -9.32
N PRO A 126 -25.65 -2.39 -9.73
CA PRO A 126 -25.45 -1.15 -9.00
C PRO A 126 -26.72 -0.29 -9.06
N ASP A 127 -27.17 0.18 -7.90
CA ASP A 127 -28.27 1.12 -7.74
C ASP A 127 -27.72 2.52 -7.39
N PHE A 128 -27.66 3.38 -8.42
CA PHE A 128 -27.17 4.75 -8.27
C PHE A 128 -28.16 5.68 -7.56
N LYS A 129 -29.43 5.27 -7.34
CA LYS A 129 -30.38 6.09 -6.56
C LYS A 129 -29.98 6.18 -5.09
N GLN A 130 -29.23 5.20 -4.61
CA GLN A 130 -28.70 5.12 -3.26
C GLN A 130 -27.23 5.55 -3.19
N ALA A 131 -26.67 6.07 -4.28
CA ALA A 131 -25.27 6.47 -4.32
C ALA A 131 -25.04 7.70 -3.44
N LYS A 132 -23.96 7.64 -2.65
CA LYS A 132 -23.44 8.78 -1.88
C LYS A 132 -21.96 8.94 -2.25
N PRO A 133 -21.65 9.57 -3.40
CA PRO A 133 -20.28 9.68 -3.85
C PRO A 133 -19.39 10.39 -2.84
N LEU A 134 -18.10 10.06 -2.85
CA LEU A 134 -17.12 10.78 -2.03
C LEU A 134 -17.17 12.27 -2.33
N PRO A 135 -17.13 13.14 -1.31
CA PRO A 135 -17.08 14.57 -1.52
C PRO A 135 -15.74 14.98 -2.18
N PRO A 136 -15.70 16.15 -2.83
CA PRO A 136 -14.44 16.75 -3.25
C PRO A 136 -13.47 16.89 -2.06
N GLY A 137 -12.19 16.62 -2.29
CA GLY A 137 -11.18 16.59 -1.23
C GLY A 137 -9.85 16.01 -1.71
N ILE A 138 -8.89 15.99 -0.80
CA ILE A 138 -7.60 15.32 -1.02
C ILE A 138 -7.60 14.05 -0.17
N TYR A 139 -7.38 12.92 -0.81
CA TYR A 139 -7.40 11.60 -0.21
C TYR A 139 -6.00 11.01 -0.24
N GLN A 140 -5.47 10.65 0.92
CA GLN A 140 -4.19 9.97 1.01
C GLN A 140 -4.34 8.53 0.53
N ILE A 141 -3.46 8.12 -0.38
CA ILE A 141 -3.36 6.77 -0.90
C ILE A 141 -2.04 6.18 -0.41
N ASN A 142 -2.10 4.97 0.13
CA ASN A 142 -0.92 4.20 0.56
C ASN A 142 -0.80 2.95 -0.31
N ALA A 143 0.42 2.55 -0.61
CA ALA A 143 0.76 1.28 -1.19
C ALA A 143 1.69 0.54 -0.23
N THR A 144 1.29 -0.64 0.23
CA THR A 144 1.98 -1.40 1.27
C THR A 144 2.30 -2.81 0.76
N GLY A 145 3.58 -3.19 0.79
CA GLY A 145 4.03 -4.55 0.54
C GLY A 145 3.55 -5.48 1.66
N MET A 146 2.85 -6.55 1.30
CA MET A 146 2.18 -7.43 2.27
C MET A 146 3.17 -8.29 3.06
N ASP A 147 4.32 -8.63 2.47
CA ASP A 147 5.35 -9.43 3.13
C ASP A 147 6.37 -8.55 3.85
N SER A 148 6.76 -7.44 3.22
CA SER A 148 7.84 -6.59 3.70
C SER A 148 7.41 -5.44 4.61
N GLY A 149 6.14 -5.05 4.56
CA GLY A 149 5.62 -3.84 5.21
C GLY A 149 6.16 -2.53 4.63
N ILE A 150 6.91 -2.58 3.53
CA ILE A 150 7.43 -1.38 2.86
C ILE A 150 6.24 -0.58 2.32
N ALA A 151 6.22 0.72 2.60
CA ALA A 151 5.13 1.59 2.22
C ALA A 151 5.58 2.81 1.40
N GLY A 152 4.83 3.11 0.35
CA GLY A 152 4.84 4.36 -0.39
C GLY A 152 3.50 5.07 -0.24
N SER A 153 3.50 6.41 -0.31
CA SER A 153 2.27 7.20 -0.17
C SER A 153 2.19 8.28 -1.24
N SER A 154 0.96 8.61 -1.63
CA SER A 154 0.64 9.67 -2.58
C SER A 154 -0.75 10.25 -2.27
N ASN A 155 -1.21 11.19 -3.08
CA ASN A 155 -2.52 11.82 -2.91
C ASN A 155 -3.34 11.73 -4.20
N LEU A 156 -4.63 11.46 -4.05
CA LEU A 156 -5.65 11.63 -5.08
C LEU A 156 -6.49 12.87 -4.74
N LYS A 157 -6.60 13.81 -5.67
CA LYS A 157 -7.49 14.97 -5.53
C LYS A 157 -8.79 14.72 -6.27
N ILE A 158 -9.91 14.76 -5.54
CA ILE A 158 -11.25 14.73 -6.11
C ILE A 158 -11.77 16.17 -6.16
N VAL A 159 -12.09 16.66 -7.36
CA VAL A 159 -12.66 17.99 -7.59
C VAL A 159 -14.17 17.90 -7.90
N PRO A 160 -14.92 19.00 -7.72
CA PRO A 160 -16.31 19.06 -8.16
C PRO A 160 -16.43 18.74 -9.66
N PRO A 161 -17.58 18.20 -10.10
CA PRO A 161 -17.81 17.99 -11.52
C PRO A 161 -17.73 19.33 -12.28
N PRO A 162 -17.20 19.34 -13.52
CA PRO A 162 -17.17 20.55 -14.33
C PRO A 162 -18.59 21.09 -14.51
N LYS A 163 -18.74 22.42 -14.46
CA LYS A 163 -20.02 23.07 -14.77
C LYS A 163 -20.43 22.63 -16.17
N GLN A 164 -21.63 22.08 -16.31
CA GLN A 164 -22.15 21.75 -17.64
C GLN A 164 -22.17 23.03 -18.48
N PRO A 165 -21.72 22.99 -19.76
CA PRO A 165 -22.00 24.09 -20.67
C PRO A 165 -23.50 24.30 -20.69
N GLN A 166 -23.96 25.54 -20.43
CA GLN A 166 -25.35 25.91 -20.68
C GLN A 166 -25.61 25.58 -22.16
N LYS A 167 -26.46 24.59 -22.40
CA LYS A 167 -26.97 24.29 -23.73
C LYS A 167 -27.99 25.33 -24.14
#